data_AF-A0A447INV6-F1
#
_entry.id   AF-A0A447INV6-F1
#
_cell.length_a   1.000
_cell.length_b   1.000
_cell.length_c   1.000
_cell.angle_alpha   90.00
_cell.angle_beta   90.00
_cell.angle_gamma   90.00
#
_symmetry.space_group_name_H-M   'P 1'
#
loop_
_entity.id
_entity.type
_entity.pdbx_description
1 polymer ?
#
loop_
_entity_poly.entity_id
_entity_poly.type
_entity_poly.pdbx_seq_one_letter_code
_entity_poly.pdbx_strand_id
1 'polypeptide(L)'
;MTGVGSSLGSVGFYSGGDLAFVGSDFYLASSANQLVKIDLGNPGGTAAVGPFGVSDVFGLATAPGGRLYGVAGTSIYEVDVTTGLATNPLSFAGHGLGIAYGQSFYTKSGAEPAPVPVPPAGVLLAGGLVLLGRARRRGKALA
;
A
#
# COMPACT_ATOMS: atom_id res chain seq x y z
N MET A 1 -20.43 16.16 16.54
CA MET A 1 -20.74 15.95 15.10
C MET A 1 -21.30 14.56 14.95
N THR A 2 -22.56 14.41 14.57
CA THR A 2 -23.11 13.12 14.12
C THR A 2 -23.16 13.18 12.60
N GLY A 3 -22.54 12.22 11.91
CA GLY A 3 -22.59 12.16 10.45
C GLY A 3 -23.97 11.74 9.99
N VAL A 4 -24.60 12.52 9.11
CA VAL A 4 -25.82 12.09 8.40
C VAL A 4 -25.38 11.13 7.30
N GLY A 5 -25.88 9.90 7.32
CA GLY A 5 -25.64 8.89 6.29
C GLY A 5 -26.96 8.42 5.67
N SER A 6 -26.93 8.10 4.38
CA SER A 6 -28.02 7.42 3.67
C SER A 6 -27.55 6.05 3.21
N SER A 7 -28.40 5.04 3.36
CA SER A 7 -28.17 3.73 2.73
C SER A 7 -28.54 3.82 1.26
N LEU A 8 -27.62 3.43 0.37
CA LEU A 8 -27.90 3.36 -1.08
C LEU A 8 -28.53 2.01 -1.48
N GLY A 9 -28.44 0.99 -0.61
CA GLY A 9 -28.90 -0.36 -0.87
C GLY A 9 -27.76 -1.39 -0.86
N SER A 10 -28.12 -2.64 -1.15
CA SER A 10 -27.16 -3.75 -1.24
C SER A 10 -26.49 -3.79 -2.62
N VAL A 11 -25.20 -4.08 -2.65
CA VAL A 11 -24.43 -4.30 -3.89
C VAL A 11 -24.40 -5.76 -4.34
N GLY A 12 -24.87 -6.70 -3.53
CA GLY A 12 -24.91 -8.14 -3.87
C GLY A 12 -23.57 -8.88 -3.77
N PHE A 13 -22.49 -8.22 -3.31
CA PHE A 13 -21.17 -8.82 -3.11
C PHE A 13 -20.71 -8.64 -1.67
N TYR A 14 -20.02 -9.65 -1.13
CA TYR A 14 -19.37 -9.58 0.17
C TYR A 14 -17.96 -9.02 0.04
N SER A 15 -17.56 -8.19 0.99
CA SER A 15 -16.21 -7.64 1.00
C SER A 15 -15.16 -8.70 1.38
N GLY A 16 -14.08 -8.73 0.62
CA GLY A 16 -12.83 -9.39 0.98
C GLY A 16 -11.87 -8.44 1.71
N GLY A 17 -11.98 -7.14 1.46
CA GLY A 17 -11.20 -6.11 2.15
C GLY A 17 -11.52 -4.71 1.66
N ASP A 18 -10.60 -4.14 0.88
CA ASP A 18 -10.58 -2.73 0.54
C ASP A 18 -11.51 -2.35 -0.62
N LEU A 19 -11.78 -1.04 -0.65
CA LEU A 19 -12.51 -0.32 -1.68
C LEU A 19 -11.57 0.71 -2.31
N ALA A 20 -11.64 0.90 -3.63
CA ALA A 20 -10.79 1.86 -4.33
C ALA A 20 -11.52 2.59 -5.46
N PHE A 21 -11.19 3.86 -5.67
CA PHE A 21 -11.65 4.63 -6.83
C PHE A 21 -10.58 4.68 -7.92
N VAL A 22 -10.94 4.36 -9.16
CA VAL A 22 -10.11 4.60 -10.34
C VAL A 22 -10.85 5.57 -11.26
N GLY A 23 -10.42 6.83 -11.26
CA GLY A 23 -11.20 7.89 -11.90
C GLY A 23 -12.56 8.06 -11.19
N SER A 24 -13.65 7.95 -11.94
CA SER A 24 -15.03 7.95 -11.41
C SER A 24 -15.54 6.56 -11.01
N ASP A 25 -14.82 5.50 -11.38
CA ASP A 25 -15.26 4.14 -11.14
C ASP A 25 -14.88 3.69 -9.73
N PHE A 26 -15.79 2.95 -9.09
CA PHE A 26 -15.63 2.46 -7.73
C PHE A 26 -15.52 0.94 -7.71
N TYR A 27 -14.48 0.43 -7.05
CA TYR A 27 -14.14 -0.98 -7.06
C TYR A 27 -14.04 -1.58 -5.67
N LEU A 28 -14.35 -2.87 -5.57
CA LEU A 28 -14.25 -3.70 -4.37
C LEU A 28 -13.41 -4.95 -4.67
N ALA A 29 -12.54 -5.32 -3.74
CA ALA A 29 -12.00 -6.67 -3.63
C ALA A 29 -13.01 -7.53 -2.86
N SER A 30 -13.69 -8.44 -3.55
CA SER A 30 -14.73 -9.28 -2.93
C SER A 30 -14.15 -10.51 -2.25
N SER A 31 -14.88 -11.08 -1.29
CA SER A 31 -14.50 -12.34 -0.62
C SER A 31 -14.56 -13.56 -1.56
N ALA A 32 -15.22 -13.42 -2.72
CA ALA A 32 -15.19 -14.40 -3.81
C ALA A 32 -13.93 -14.25 -4.70
N ASN A 33 -12.98 -13.40 -4.31
CA ASN A 33 -11.72 -13.18 -5.01
C ASN A 33 -11.90 -12.65 -6.45
N GLN A 34 -12.83 -11.70 -6.57
CA GLN A 34 -13.13 -10.98 -7.81
C GLN A 34 -12.99 -9.48 -7.60
N LEU A 35 -12.54 -8.79 -8.65
CA LEU A 35 -12.72 -7.36 -8.78
C LEU A 35 -14.19 -7.08 -9.11
N VAL A 36 -14.83 -6.25 -8.31
CA VAL A 36 -16.24 -5.85 -8.50
C VAL A 36 -16.28 -4.36 -8.78
N LYS A 37 -17.03 -3.95 -9.80
CA LYS A 37 -17.30 -2.53 -10.10
C LYS A 37 -18.65 -2.15 -9.51
N ILE A 38 -18.63 -1.34 -8.45
CA ILE A 38 -19.82 -0.89 -7.74
C ILE A 38 -20.51 0.22 -8.52
N ASP A 39 -21.81 0.05 -8.75
CA ASP A 39 -22.68 1.11 -9.25
C ASP A 39 -23.30 1.86 -8.06
N LEU A 40 -22.83 3.09 -7.82
CA LEU A 40 -23.34 3.94 -6.75
C LEU A 40 -24.74 4.52 -7.05
N GLY A 41 -25.13 4.61 -8.32
CA GLY A 41 -26.45 5.09 -8.74
C GLY A 41 -27.53 4.01 -8.68
N ASN A 42 -27.11 2.75 -8.85
CA ASN A 42 -27.97 1.58 -8.72
C ASN A 42 -27.19 0.41 -8.08
N PRO A 43 -27.11 0.34 -6.75
CA PRO A 43 -26.32 -0.71 -6.08
C PRO A 43 -26.68 -2.13 -6.50
N GLY A 44 -27.97 -2.41 -6.76
CA GLY A 44 -28.41 -3.72 -7.25
C GLY A 44 -27.93 -4.08 -8.66
N GLY A 45 -27.44 -3.11 -9.43
CA GLY A 45 -26.81 -3.29 -10.74
C GLY A 45 -25.30 -3.48 -10.69
N THR A 46 -24.69 -3.51 -9.49
CA THR A 46 -23.26 -3.82 -9.31
C THR A 46 -22.92 -5.17 -9.94
N ALA A 47 -21.75 -5.27 -10.58
CA ALA A 47 -21.31 -6.48 -11.26
C ALA A 47 -19.84 -6.80 -11.00
N ALA A 48 -19.51 -8.09 -11.04
CA ALA A 48 -18.12 -8.54 -11.09
C ALA A 48 -17.51 -8.15 -12.43
N VAL A 49 -16.30 -7.59 -12.40
CA VAL A 49 -15.46 -7.37 -13.59
C VAL A 49 -14.83 -8.71 -13.99
N GLY A 50 -14.26 -9.42 -13.02
CA GLY A 50 -13.66 -10.73 -13.22
C GLY A 50 -12.81 -11.19 -12.04
N PRO A 51 -12.32 -12.44 -12.07
CA PRO A 51 -11.50 -12.99 -11.01
C PRO A 51 -10.10 -12.36 -10.98
N PHE A 52 -9.51 -12.24 -9.79
CA PHE A 52 -8.13 -11.76 -9.66
C PHE A 52 -7.09 -12.72 -10.25
N GLY A 53 -7.41 -14.02 -10.33
CA GLY A 53 -6.45 -15.06 -10.77
C GLY A 53 -5.39 -15.42 -9.71
N VAL A 54 -5.36 -14.71 -8.57
CA VAL A 54 -4.56 -14.99 -7.38
C VAL A 54 -5.46 -14.92 -6.16
N SER A 55 -5.32 -15.81 -5.18
CA SER A 55 -6.21 -15.86 -4.01
C SER A 55 -5.92 -14.74 -3.01
N ASP A 56 -6.91 -14.46 -2.15
CA ASP A 56 -6.75 -13.63 -0.95
C ASP A 56 -6.29 -12.20 -1.24
N VAL A 57 -6.78 -11.60 -2.33
CA VAL A 57 -6.60 -10.17 -2.59
C VAL A 57 -7.51 -9.40 -1.63
N PHE A 58 -6.91 -8.84 -0.59
CA PHE A 58 -7.65 -8.07 0.42
C PHE A 58 -7.50 -6.58 0.21
N GLY A 59 -6.29 -6.10 -0.08
CA GLY A 59 -6.09 -4.67 -0.26
C GLY A 59 -6.24 -4.22 -1.70
N LEU A 60 -6.71 -3.00 -1.90
CA LEU A 60 -6.83 -2.31 -3.18
C LEU A 60 -6.45 -0.84 -3.02
N ALA A 61 -5.56 -0.34 -3.87
CA ALA A 61 -5.21 1.07 -3.88
C ALA A 61 -4.92 1.56 -5.30
N THR A 62 -5.40 2.76 -5.59
CA THR A 62 -5.14 3.44 -6.86
C THR A 62 -3.89 4.31 -6.74
N ALA A 63 -2.92 4.05 -7.60
CA ALA A 63 -1.73 4.86 -7.74
C ALA A 63 -1.97 6.12 -8.60
N PRO A 64 -1.10 7.14 -8.50
CA PRO A 64 -1.05 8.24 -9.46
C PRO A 64 -0.97 7.71 -10.90
N GLY A 65 -1.77 8.29 -11.78
CA GLY A 65 -1.93 7.81 -13.16
C GLY A 65 -3.05 6.80 -13.37
N GLY A 66 -3.81 6.45 -12.33
CA GLY A 66 -5.04 5.64 -12.45
C GLY A 66 -4.81 4.14 -12.53
N ARG A 67 -3.61 3.64 -12.20
CA ARG A 67 -3.36 2.20 -12.08
C ARG A 67 -3.89 1.68 -10.76
N LEU A 68 -4.58 0.54 -10.79
CA LEU A 68 -5.06 -0.14 -9.61
C LEU A 68 -4.06 -1.22 -9.20
N TYR A 69 -3.69 -1.23 -7.92
CA TYR A 69 -2.87 -2.28 -7.34
C TYR A 69 -3.68 -3.08 -6.33
N GLY A 70 -3.41 -4.38 -6.26
CA GLY A 70 -3.96 -5.36 -5.31
C GLY A 70 -2.85 -5.92 -4.42
N VAL A 71 -3.16 -6.28 -3.17
CA VAL A 71 -2.21 -6.99 -2.30
C VAL A 71 -2.82 -8.31 -1.85
N ALA A 72 -2.06 -9.39 -2.03
CA ALA A 72 -2.38 -10.72 -1.54
C ALA A 72 -1.17 -11.27 -0.78
N GLY A 73 -1.35 -11.52 0.51
CA GLY A 73 -0.27 -11.92 1.41
C GLY A 73 0.86 -10.87 1.44
N THR A 74 2.04 -11.24 0.95
CA THR A 74 3.23 -10.37 0.89
C THR A 74 3.55 -9.88 -0.53
N SER A 75 2.61 -10.00 -1.46
CA SER A 75 2.82 -9.65 -2.87
C SER A 75 1.83 -8.59 -3.33
N ILE A 76 2.37 -7.59 -4.03
CA ILE A 76 1.63 -6.51 -4.67
C ILE A 76 1.50 -6.86 -6.15
N TYR A 77 0.31 -6.66 -6.72
CA TYR A 77 -0.02 -6.94 -8.11
C TYR A 77 -0.61 -5.71 -8.76
N GLU A 78 -0.38 -5.52 -10.05
CA GLU A 78 -1.18 -4.61 -10.86
C GLU A 78 -2.48 -5.31 -11.27
N VAL A 79 -3.61 -4.63 -11.11
CA VAL A 79 -4.94 -5.17 -11.41
C VAL A 79 -5.50 -4.49 -12.65
N ASP A 80 -5.83 -5.29 -13.66
CA ASP A 80 -6.50 -4.82 -14.86
C ASP A 80 -7.99 -4.56 -14.57
N VAL A 81 -8.45 -3.32 -14.72
CA VAL A 81 -9.84 -2.93 -14.38
C VAL A 81 -10.88 -3.35 -15.42
N THR A 82 -10.44 -3.91 -16.56
CA THR A 82 -11.33 -4.41 -17.61
C THR A 82 -11.59 -5.90 -17.48
N THR A 83 -10.63 -6.66 -16.93
CA THR A 83 -10.69 -8.12 -16.80
C THR A 83 -10.68 -8.61 -15.36
N GLY A 84 -10.27 -7.77 -14.40
CA GLY A 84 -10.06 -8.12 -13.01
C GLY A 84 -8.73 -8.83 -12.72
N LEU A 85 -7.94 -9.20 -13.73
CA LEU A 85 -6.74 -10.02 -13.56
C LEU A 85 -5.62 -9.27 -12.82
N ALA A 86 -5.02 -9.93 -11.83
CA ALA A 86 -3.85 -9.47 -11.10
C ALA A 86 -2.57 -10.02 -11.76
N THR A 87 -1.63 -9.14 -12.08
CA THR A 87 -0.39 -9.47 -12.81
C THR A 87 0.83 -8.77 -12.18
N ASN A 88 2.03 -9.07 -12.68
CA ASN A 88 3.29 -8.42 -12.29
C ASN A 88 3.56 -8.41 -10.77
N PRO A 89 3.63 -9.58 -10.11
CA PRO A 89 3.86 -9.64 -8.67
C PRO A 89 5.19 -9.00 -8.28
N LEU A 90 5.13 -8.10 -7.28
CA LEU A 90 6.27 -7.62 -6.52
C LEU A 90 6.11 -8.08 -5.07
N SER A 91 7.04 -8.91 -4.61
CA SER A 91 7.01 -9.42 -3.24
C SER A 91 7.88 -8.59 -2.31
N PHE A 92 7.38 -8.34 -1.10
CA PHE A 92 8.15 -7.82 0.02
C PHE A 92 8.40 -8.88 1.11
N ALA A 93 8.19 -10.17 0.79
CA ALA A 93 8.53 -11.27 1.69
C ALA A 93 10.03 -11.25 2.06
N GLY A 94 10.35 -11.57 3.31
CA GLY A 94 11.74 -11.60 3.79
C GLY A 94 12.35 -10.23 4.10
N HIS A 95 11.61 -9.13 3.88
CA HIS A 95 12.06 -7.78 4.22
C HIS A 95 11.59 -7.29 5.61
N GLY A 96 11.30 -8.22 6.52
CA GLY A 96 10.88 -7.91 7.90
C GLY A 96 9.40 -7.52 8.05
N LEU A 97 8.60 -7.65 6.99
CA LEU A 97 7.16 -7.40 6.99
C LEU A 97 6.37 -8.73 6.90
N GLY A 98 5.21 -8.78 7.55
CA GLY A 98 4.24 -9.87 7.46
C GLY A 98 3.23 -9.66 6.33
N ILE A 99 2.23 -10.55 6.24
CA ILE A 99 1.13 -10.41 5.27
C ILE A 99 0.35 -9.10 5.47
N ALA A 100 -0.15 -8.55 4.38
CA ALA A 100 -0.98 -7.35 4.36
C ALA A 100 -2.45 -7.72 4.09
N TYR A 101 -3.36 -7.16 4.88
CA TYR A 101 -4.82 -7.32 4.76
C TYR A 101 -5.52 -6.10 4.16
N GLY A 102 -4.74 -5.10 3.76
CA GLY A 102 -5.22 -3.84 3.22
C GLY A 102 -4.04 -3.04 2.68
N GLN A 103 -4.31 -2.03 1.88
CA GLN A 103 -3.30 -1.11 1.38
C GLN A 103 -3.87 0.28 1.13
N SER A 104 -2.99 1.26 1.12
CA SER A 104 -3.30 2.59 0.64
C SER A 104 -2.07 3.13 -0.08
N PHE A 105 -2.27 4.11 -0.95
CA PHE A 105 -1.16 4.81 -1.56
C PHE A 105 -0.58 5.82 -0.57
N TYR A 106 0.75 5.98 -0.50
CA TYR A 106 1.41 6.77 0.54
C TYR A 106 0.89 8.23 0.65
N THR A 107 0.56 8.88 -0.47
CA THR A 107 -0.04 10.22 -0.46
C THR A 107 -1.48 10.21 0.09
N LYS A 108 -2.22 9.13 -0.18
CA LYS A 108 -3.63 8.97 0.24
C LYS A 108 -3.73 8.55 1.71
N SER A 109 -2.73 7.88 2.26
CA SER A 109 -2.65 7.53 3.68
C SER A 109 -2.19 8.69 4.56
N GLY A 110 -1.77 9.82 3.98
CA GLY A 110 -1.16 10.92 4.73
C GLY A 110 0.23 10.57 5.27
N ALA A 111 0.85 9.49 4.77
CA ALA A 111 2.20 9.08 5.11
C ALA A 111 3.22 9.91 4.33
N GLU A 112 3.14 11.24 4.45
CA GLU A 112 4.20 12.12 3.97
C GLU A 112 5.49 11.78 4.72
N PRO A 113 6.63 11.62 4.03
CA PRO A 113 7.89 11.34 4.69
C PRO A 113 8.22 12.51 5.63
N ALA A 114 8.03 12.30 6.93
CA ALA A 114 8.61 13.18 7.92
C ALA A 114 10.12 13.19 7.69
N PRO A 115 10.78 14.36 7.61
CA PRO A 115 12.22 14.42 7.54
C PRO A 115 12.78 13.64 8.72
N VAL A 116 13.40 12.48 8.45
CA VAL A 116 14.11 11.73 9.47
C VAL A 116 15.27 12.63 9.91
N PRO A 117 15.40 12.99 11.20
CA PRO A 117 16.54 13.77 11.66
C PRO A 117 17.81 12.93 11.55
N VAL A 118 18.45 12.94 10.38
CA VAL A 118 19.79 12.42 10.23
C VAL A 118 20.76 13.52 10.66
N PRO A 119 21.73 13.22 11.54
CA PRO A 119 22.82 14.16 11.80
C PRO A 119 23.45 14.52 10.44
N PRO A 120 23.67 15.81 10.13
CA PRO A 120 24.29 16.21 8.87
C PRO A 120 25.56 15.39 8.66
N ALA A 121 25.82 14.93 7.43
CA ALA A 121 26.98 14.08 7.13
C ALA A 121 28.31 14.66 7.66
N GLY A 122 28.41 15.99 7.72
CA GLY A 122 29.54 16.69 8.34
C GLY A 122 29.72 16.44 9.84
N VAL A 123 28.64 16.29 10.62
CA VAL A 123 28.69 15.97 12.05
C VAL A 123 29.19 14.55 12.29
N LEU A 124 28.73 13.59 11.48
CA LEU A 124 29.18 12.19 11.56
C LEU A 124 30.65 12.07 11.12
N LEU A 125 31.04 12.77 10.05
CA LEU A 125 32.42 12.78 9.56
C LEU A 125 33.37 13.45 10.57
N ALA A 126 32.99 14.61 11.12
CA ALA A 126 33.78 15.31 12.13
C ALA A 126 33.89 14.48 13.42
N GLY A 127 32.78 13.88 13.88
CA GLY A 127 32.78 12.95 15.01
C GLY A 127 33.71 11.76 14.79
N GLY A 128 33.65 11.13 13.61
CA GLY A 128 34.54 10.04 13.21
C GLY A 128 36.02 10.44 13.20
N LEU A 129 36.35 11.60 12.62
CA LEU A 129 37.72 12.11 12.56
C LEU A 129 38.27 12.47 13.95
N VAL A 130 37.44 13.03 14.85
CA VAL A 130 37.82 13.31 16.24
C VAL A 130 38.11 12.03 17.01
N LEU A 131 37.27 11.01 16.86
CA LEU A 131 37.46 9.70 17.49
C LEU A 131 38.74 9.01 16.98
N LEU A 132 38.97 9.03 15.65
CA LEU A 132 40.19 8.51 15.02
C LEU A 132 41.44 9.26 15.51
N GLY A 133 41.37 10.58 15.60
CA GLY A 133 42.46 11.43 16.10
C GLY A 133 42.80 11.15 17.57
N ARG A 134 41.80 10.98 18.43
CA ARG A 134 42.00 10.60 19.85
C ARG A 134 42.57 9.19 20.01
N ALA A 135 42.10 8.23 19.21
CA ALA A 135 42.65 6.87 19.21
C ALA A 135 44.14 6.85 18.81
N ARG A 136 44.53 7.60 17.77
CA ARG A 136 45.93 7.72 17.34
C ARG A 136 46.83 8.37 18.39
N ARG A 137 46.35 9.38 19.13
CA ARG A 137 47.13 10.03 20.19
C ARG A 137 47.32 9.13 21.41
N ARG A 138 46.32 8.33 21.78
CA ARG A 138 46.44 7.33 22.86
C ARG A 138 47.43 6.22 22.54
N GLY A 139 47.50 5.76 21.28
CA GLY A 139 48.48 4.74 20.85
C GLY A 139 49.94 5.22 20.86
N LYS A 140 50.19 6.54 20.85
CA LYS A 140 51.55 7.11 20.92
C LYS A 140 52.03 7.43 22.34
N ALA A 141 51.16 7.39 23.35
CA ALA A 141 51.49 7.68 24.74
C ALA A 141 51.88 6.44 25.56
N LEU A 142 51.96 5.27 24.92
CA LEU A 142 52.26 3.95 25.52
C LEU A 142 53.54 3.32 24.93
N ALA A 143 54.40 4.10 24.28
CA ALA A 143 55.68 3.68 23.72
C ALA A 143 56.83 4.49 24.33
#